data_AF-A0A960SDA1-F1
#
_entry.id   AF-A0A960SDA1-F1
#
_cell.length_a   1.000
_cell.length_b   1.000
_cell.length_c   1.000
_cell.angle_alpha   90.00
_cell.angle_beta   90.00
_cell.angle_gamma   90.00
#
_symmetry.space_group_name_H-M   'P 1'
#
loop_
_entity.id
_entity.type
_entity.pdbx_description
1 polymer ?
#
loop_
_entity_poly.entity_id
_entity_poly.type
_entity_poly.pdbx_seq_one_letter_code
_entity_poly.pdbx_strand_id
1 'polypeptide(L)'
;PPFLEWDSQQENRQDFRSWYEKYQPDVVLILYNGVIAWLEEIGLKIPEDIGVIQLEWRGDRPNIAGMDQHNNVTGEAVVDMIINQIHNNEKGVPKFPLSTLIGSSWIDGDSVRST
;
A
#
# COMPACT_ATOMS: atom_id res chain seq x y z
N PRO A 1 14.96 3.66 -12.39
CA PRO A 1 14.84 3.09 -11.02
C PRO A 1 14.35 1.64 -11.08
N PRO A 2 14.66 0.74 -10.12
CA PRO A 2 14.22 -0.65 -10.19
C PRO A 2 12.73 -0.75 -9.81
N PHE A 3 11.88 -0.06 -10.55
CA PHE A 3 10.45 -0.31 -10.56
C PHE A 3 10.24 -1.58 -11.40
N LEU A 4 9.65 -2.61 -10.81
CA LEU A 4 9.21 -3.77 -11.57
C LEU A 4 7.92 -3.36 -12.29
N GLU A 5 8.01 -3.15 -13.61
CA GLU A 5 6.82 -2.91 -14.42
C GLU A 5 5.90 -4.13 -14.31
N TRP A 6 4.71 -3.90 -13.79
CA TRP A 6 3.75 -4.93 -13.44
C TRP A 6 2.60 -4.93 -14.42
N ASP A 7 2.40 -6.04 -15.14
CA ASP A 7 1.17 -6.27 -15.87
C ASP A 7 0.17 -6.97 -14.95
N SER A 8 -0.89 -6.26 -14.57
CA SER A 8 -1.97 -6.77 -13.72
C SER A 8 -2.70 -8.01 -14.25
N GLN A 9 -2.50 -8.36 -15.53
CA GLN A 9 -3.09 -9.55 -16.15
C GLN A 9 -2.21 -10.81 -16.02
N GLN A 10 -0.94 -10.67 -15.59
CA GLN A 10 -0.01 -11.80 -15.45
C GLN A 10 0.81 -11.66 -14.17
N GLU A 11 0.49 -12.47 -13.15
CA GLU A 11 1.35 -12.68 -11.98
C GLU A 11 2.61 -13.46 -12.39
N ASN A 12 3.61 -12.78 -12.96
CA ASN A 12 4.82 -13.45 -13.41
C ASN A 12 5.88 -13.52 -12.30
N ARG A 13 5.78 -14.57 -11.46
CA ARG A 13 6.76 -14.89 -10.41
C ARG A 13 8.20 -14.99 -10.94
N GLN A 14 8.36 -15.38 -12.20
CA GLN A 14 9.67 -15.51 -12.84
C GLN A 14 10.30 -14.15 -13.12
N ASP A 15 9.48 -13.14 -13.46
CA ASP A 15 9.94 -11.76 -13.64
C ASP A 15 10.35 -11.15 -12.31
N PHE A 16 9.58 -11.40 -11.24
CA PHE A 16 9.95 -10.99 -9.89
C PHE A 16 11.28 -11.60 -9.45
N ARG A 17 11.46 -12.91 -9.62
CA ARG A 17 12.73 -13.59 -9.30
C ARG A 17 13.89 -12.99 -10.09
N SER A 18 13.74 -12.83 -11.40
CA SER A 18 14.78 -12.28 -12.28
C SER A 18 15.14 -10.85 -11.89
N TRP A 19 14.14 -10.06 -11.50
CA TRP A 19 14.33 -8.70 -10.98
C TRP A 19 15.08 -8.71 -9.64
N TYR A 20 14.70 -9.57 -8.71
CA TYR A 20 15.37 -9.68 -7.41
C TYR A 20 16.84 -10.14 -7.56
N GLU A 21 17.10 -11.15 -8.39
CA GLU A 21 18.45 -11.66 -8.66
C GLU A 21 19.34 -10.58 -9.31
N LYS A 22 18.75 -9.69 -10.12
CA LYS A 22 19.47 -8.59 -10.78
C LYS A 22 19.78 -7.42 -9.84
N TYR A 23 18.83 -7.02 -9.00
CA TYR A 23 18.92 -5.77 -8.24
C TYR A 23 19.25 -5.96 -6.76
N GLN A 24 18.97 -7.14 -6.20
CA GLN A 24 19.26 -7.49 -4.79
C GLN A 24 18.87 -6.38 -3.79
N PRO A 25 17.62 -5.89 -3.82
CA PRO A 25 17.20 -4.81 -2.92
C PRO A 25 17.18 -5.26 -1.45
N ASP A 26 17.61 -4.39 -0.54
CA ASP A 26 17.51 -4.62 0.90
C ASP A 26 16.08 -4.47 1.42
N VAL A 27 15.23 -3.71 0.71
CA VAL A 27 13.83 -3.42 1.09
C VAL A 27 12.94 -3.38 -0.15
N VAL A 28 11.72 -3.92 -0.04
CA VAL A 28 10.68 -3.83 -1.07
C VAL A 28 9.45 -3.09 -0.53
N LEU A 29 8.96 -2.13 -1.32
CA LEU A 29 7.69 -1.45 -1.08
C LEU A 29 6.59 -2.14 -1.88
N ILE A 30 5.53 -2.61 -1.22
CA ILE A 30 4.47 -3.40 -1.84
C ILE A 30 3.10 -2.75 -1.66
N LEU A 31 2.23 -2.89 -2.67
CA LEU A 31 0.81 -2.50 -2.57
C LEU A 31 -0.09 -3.66 -2.11
N TYR A 32 0.34 -4.90 -2.35
CA TYR A 32 -0.44 -6.10 -2.07
C TYR A 32 0.40 -7.16 -1.34
N ASN A 33 -0.18 -7.74 -0.29
CA ASN A 33 0.42 -8.78 0.54
C ASN A 33 0.88 -10.04 -0.25
N GLY A 34 0.40 -10.26 -1.47
CA GLY A 34 0.75 -11.42 -2.30
C GLY A 34 2.25 -11.54 -2.60
N VAL A 35 2.97 -10.40 -2.66
CA VAL A 35 4.42 -10.36 -2.90
C VAL A 35 5.21 -11.04 -1.78
N ILE A 36 4.68 -11.06 -0.55
CA ILE A 36 5.33 -11.74 0.60
C ILE A 36 5.50 -13.23 0.31
N ALA A 37 4.49 -13.90 -0.25
CA ALA A 37 4.57 -15.31 -0.59
C ALA A 37 5.67 -15.59 -1.63
N TRP A 38 5.96 -14.63 -2.51
CA TRP A 38 6.99 -14.79 -3.53
C TRP A 38 8.39 -14.64 -2.97
N LEU A 39 8.57 -13.72 -2.01
CA LEU A 39 9.80 -13.60 -1.23
C LEU A 39 10.12 -14.91 -0.50
N GLU A 40 9.11 -15.50 0.14
CA GLU A 40 9.21 -16.80 0.81
C GLU A 40 9.55 -17.93 -0.20
N GLU A 41 8.92 -17.95 -1.38
CA GLU A 41 9.17 -18.94 -2.43
C GLU A 41 10.58 -18.90 -3.01
N ILE A 42 11.21 -17.73 -3.04
CA ILE A 42 12.62 -17.60 -3.44
C ILE A 42 13.59 -17.77 -2.25
N GLY A 43 13.07 -18.08 -1.06
CA GLY A 43 13.84 -18.48 0.12
C GLY A 43 14.32 -17.33 1.00
N LEU A 44 13.75 -16.13 0.85
CA LEU A 44 14.13 -14.96 1.65
C LEU A 44 13.34 -14.88 2.94
N LYS A 45 14.02 -14.51 4.03
CA LYS A 45 13.43 -14.25 5.34
C LYS A 45 13.19 -12.76 5.53
N ILE A 46 12.07 -12.45 6.15
CA ILE A 46 11.67 -11.08 6.49
C ILE A 46 11.71 -10.99 8.03
N PRO A 47 12.48 -10.07 8.64
CA PRO A 47 13.28 -8.98 8.05
C PRO A 47 14.78 -9.31 7.85
N GLU A 48 15.20 -10.58 8.00
CA GLU A 48 16.62 -10.94 8.04
C GLU A 48 17.33 -10.87 6.70
N ASP A 49 16.69 -11.26 5.61
CA ASP A 49 17.29 -11.17 4.28
C ASP A 49 16.77 -9.95 3.52
N ILE A 50 15.53 -9.53 3.80
CA ILE A 50 14.88 -8.41 3.11
C ILE A 50 13.82 -7.73 3.99
N GLY A 51 13.79 -6.40 3.95
CA GLY A 51 12.73 -5.60 4.56
C GLY A 51 11.50 -5.49 3.66
N VAL A 52 10.32 -5.44 4.26
CA VAL A 52 9.04 -5.25 3.54
C VAL A 52 8.25 -4.12 4.17
N ILE A 53 7.80 -3.18 3.34
CA ILE A 53 6.90 -2.10 3.74
C ILE A 53 5.65 -2.16 2.87
N GLN A 54 4.48 -2.18 3.50
CA GLN A 54 3.21 -2.14 2.79
C GLN A 54 2.70 -0.70 2.65
N LEU A 55 2.55 -0.24 1.41
CA LEU A 55 2.06 1.10 1.10
C LEU A 55 0.54 1.25 1.31
N GLU A 56 -0.19 0.15 1.23
CA GLU A 56 -1.63 0.05 1.53
C GLU A 56 -1.82 -0.86 2.74
N TRP A 57 -1.42 -0.38 3.91
CA TRP A 57 -1.44 -1.19 5.13
C TRP A 57 -2.87 -1.69 5.41
N ARG A 58 -2.95 -2.95 5.86
CA ARG A 58 -4.21 -3.61 6.19
C ARG A 58 -4.09 -4.26 7.55
N GLY A 59 -5.11 -4.06 8.37
CA GLY A 59 -5.16 -4.60 9.74
C GLY A 59 -5.22 -6.13 9.83
N ASP A 60 -5.34 -6.84 8.71
CA ASP A 60 -5.26 -8.30 8.65
C ASP A 60 -3.82 -8.84 8.76
N ARG A 61 -2.79 -7.99 8.60
CA ARG A 61 -1.37 -8.31 8.81
C ARG A 61 -0.66 -7.21 9.63
N PRO A 62 -0.98 -7.09 10.92
CA PRO A 62 -0.48 -5.99 11.75
C PRO A 62 1.03 -6.06 12.03
N ASN A 63 1.67 -7.19 11.76
CA ASN A 63 3.11 -7.38 11.93
C ASN A 63 3.95 -6.80 10.77
N ILE A 64 3.31 -6.39 9.67
CA ILE A 64 4.00 -5.77 8.54
C ILE A 64 4.00 -4.25 8.72
N ALA A 65 5.20 -3.65 8.70
CA ALA A 65 5.37 -2.21 8.73
C ALA A 65 4.77 -1.57 7.47
N GLY A 66 4.17 -0.38 7.58
CA GLY A 66 3.48 0.20 6.45
C GLY A 66 2.84 1.56 6.69
N MET A 67 2.11 2.01 5.67
CA MET A 67 1.34 3.24 5.68
C MET A 67 -0.16 2.90 5.78
N ASP A 68 -0.78 3.19 6.92
CA ASP A 68 -2.24 3.15 7.05
C ASP A 68 -2.84 4.39 6.38
N GLN A 69 -3.61 4.17 5.32
CA GLN A 69 -4.25 5.22 4.53
C GLN A 69 -5.52 5.76 5.20
N HIS A 70 -5.98 5.18 6.32
CA HIS A 70 -7.22 5.54 7.00
C HIS A 70 -8.43 5.51 6.07
N ASN A 71 -8.58 4.42 5.32
CA ASN A 71 -9.65 4.25 4.32
C ASN A 71 -11.06 4.37 4.92
N ASN A 72 -11.24 3.99 6.19
CA ASN A 72 -12.47 4.20 6.94
C ASN A 72 -12.77 5.69 7.19
N VAL A 73 -11.79 6.44 7.70
CA VAL A 73 -11.92 7.90 7.95
C VAL A 73 -12.13 8.65 6.64
N THR A 74 -11.47 8.21 5.56
CA THR A 74 -11.69 8.74 4.21
C THR A 74 -13.14 8.50 3.77
N GLY A 75 -13.69 7.31 4.01
CA GLY A 75 -15.10 7.02 3.73
C GLY A 75 -16.06 7.88 4.54
N GLU A 76 -15.80 8.09 5.83
CA GLU A 76 -16.58 8.98 6.71
C GLU A 76 -16.60 10.41 6.16
N ALA A 77 -15.43 10.96 5.81
CA ALA A 77 -15.32 12.30 5.25
C ALA A 77 -16.11 12.45 3.94
N VAL A 78 -16.12 11.42 3.07
CA VAL A 78 -16.91 11.42 1.83
C VAL A 78 -18.41 11.45 2.12
N VAL A 79 -18.88 10.67 3.11
CA VAL A 79 -20.28 10.66 3.52
C VAL A 79 -20.71 12.06 4.02
N ASP A 80 -19.90 12.69 4.86
CA ASP A 80 -20.16 14.04 5.36
C ASP A 80 -20.21 15.07 4.23
N MET A 81 -19.31 14.98 3.25
CA MET A 81 -19.32 15.85 2.06
C MET A 81 -20.62 15.70 1.24
N ILE A 82 -21.16 14.49 1.10
CA ILE A 82 -22.41 14.24 0.37
C ILE A 82 -23.61 14.76 1.16
N ILE A 83 -23.64 14.54 2.48
CA ILE A 83 -24.70 15.06 3.36
C ILE A 83 -24.79 16.59 3.23
N ASN A 84 -23.65 17.28 3.25
CA ASN A 84 -23.59 18.73 3.07
C ASN A 84 -24.13 19.17 1.71
N GLN A 85 -23.80 18.46 0.62
CA GLN A 85 -24.35 18.75 -0.71
C GLN A 85 -25.89 18.59 -0.72
N ILE A 86 -26.42 17.53 -0.11
CA ILE A 86 -27.86 17.27 -0.03
C ILE A 86 -28.57 18.40 0.73
N HIS A 87 -28.06 18.81 1.88
CA HIS A 87 -28.65 19.89 2.69
C HIS A 87 -28.66 21.24 1.95
N ASN A 88 -27.66 21.48 1.09
CA ASN A 88 -27.58 22.70 0.28
C ASN A 88 -28.27 22.56 -1.08
N ASN A 89 -28.93 21.43 -1.36
CA ASN A 89 -29.55 21.10 -2.67
C ASN A 89 -28.56 21.22 -3.85
N GLU A 90 -27.28 20.98 -3.58
CA GLU A 90 -26.22 20.91 -4.58
C GLU A 90 -26.30 19.60 -5.35
N LYS A 91 -26.02 19.64 -6.65
CA LYS A 91 -26.15 18.49 -7.55
C LYS A 91 -25.02 18.47 -8.57
N GLY A 92 -24.55 17.28 -8.89
CA GLY A 92 -23.44 17.10 -9.82
C GLY A 92 -22.12 17.61 -9.26
N VAL A 93 -21.14 17.79 -10.12
CA VAL A 93 -19.80 18.27 -9.73
C VAL A 93 -19.85 19.79 -9.51
N PRO A 94 -19.45 20.31 -8.33
CA PRO A 94 -19.43 21.75 -8.06
C PRO A 94 -18.50 22.50 -9.01
N LYS A 95 -18.85 23.75 -9.34
CA LYS A 95 -18.00 24.65 -10.17
C LYS A 95 -16.60 24.85 -9.56
N PHE A 96 -16.51 24.84 -8.24
CA PHE A 96 -15.27 24.92 -7.48
C PHE A 96 -15.20 23.70 -6.56
N PRO A 97 -14.55 22.60 -6.97
CA PRO A 97 -14.48 21.40 -6.16
C PRO A 97 -13.64 21.65 -4.90
N LEU A 98 -14.11 21.13 -3.77
CA LEU A 98 -13.37 21.08 -2.53
C LEU A 98 -12.73 19.70 -2.38
N SER A 99 -11.49 19.68 -1.89
CA SER A 99 -10.75 18.46 -1.60
C SER A 99 -10.43 18.40 -0.11
N THR A 100 -10.68 17.23 0.49
CA THR A 100 -10.26 16.89 1.84
C THR A 100 -9.14 15.86 1.74
N LEU A 101 -8.00 16.12 2.39
CA LEU A 101 -6.87 15.19 2.47
C LEU A 101 -6.86 14.53 3.85
N ILE A 102 -7.08 13.22 3.88
CA ILE A 102 -6.77 12.38 5.05
C ILE A 102 -5.34 11.86 4.83
N GLY A 103 -4.41 12.27 5.69
CA GLY A 103 -3.02 11.86 5.60
C GLY A 103 -2.82 10.45 6.16
N SER A 104 -1.91 9.69 5.57
CA SER A 104 -1.56 8.36 6.08
C SER A 104 -0.75 8.43 7.36
N SER A 105 -0.82 7.37 8.17
CA SER A 105 0.00 7.18 9.36
C SER A 105 0.96 6.02 9.17
N TRP A 106 2.18 6.18 9.67
CA TRP A 106 3.12 5.08 9.75
C TRP A 106 2.66 4.08 10.80
N ILE A 107 2.69 2.80 10.45
CA ILE A 107 2.48 1.67 11.34
C ILE A 107 3.79 0.90 11.43
N ASP A 108 4.33 0.79 12.64
CA ASP A 108 5.49 -0.06 12.91
C ASP A 108 5.14 -1.53 12.72
N GLY A 109 6.14 -2.33 12.36
CA GLY A 109 6.01 -3.78 12.25
C GLY A 109 7.37 -4.46 12.18
N ASP A 110 7.37 -5.77 12.42
CA ASP A 110 8.57 -6.60 12.50
C ASP A 110 9.17 -6.89 11.11
N SER A 111 8.53 -6.43 10.03
CA SER A 111 8.97 -6.65 8.65
C SER A 111 10.11 -5.74 8.19
N VAL A 112 10.56 -4.82 9.05
CA VAL A 112 11.77 -4.01 8.84
C VAL A 112 12.62 -4.05 10.09
N ARG A 113 13.95 -3.98 9.95
CA ARG A 113 14.85 -4.01 11.09
C ARG A 113 14.77 -2.69 11.87
N SER A 114 14.70 -2.79 13.21
CA SER A 114 14.89 -1.65 14.10
C SER A 114 16.36 -1.24 14.14
N THR A 115 16.63 0.06 13.99
CA THR A 115 17.98 0.65 14.10
C THR A 115 18.51 0.66 15.53
#